data_AF-A0A7V5ATS5-F1
#
_entry.id   AF-A0A7V5ATS5-F1
#
_cell.length_a   1.000
_cell.length_b   1.000
_cell.length_c   1.000
_cell.angle_alpha   90.00
_cell.angle_beta   90.00
_cell.angle_gamma   90.00
#
_symmetry.space_group_name_H-M   'P 1'
#
loop_
_entity.id
_entity.type
_entity.pdbx_description
1 polymer ?
#
loop_
_entity_poly.entity_id
_entity_poly.type
_entity_poly.pdbx_seq_one_letter_code
_entity_poly.pdbx_strand_id
1 'polypeptide(L)'
;MKKMGILMALFVGVALLAQDAPQEPSAEPLEEVQNTISEVHRIKTFTSFLNLFNGLNLSAEQVEELIRINEEYKAELNRIAEENKERAKKSLEAIKNWESALERGEMPKDLMDEAGKADNLIKEAEEKQNQLKLKYKERLEKVFTEAQKEVIRTFKPCIIPPQDLRNPIRVGQASTNDAAIRDLRRIRSVPQAKFNEVLEKILDGYIDKISKKHTLDEQEANKERERMRALLIKVRNMSDVDFELNKEQLAEEAKYKNKADILREEIARLQKEISEYEKKEKELSGDVPVVRWFLKPNMLPILKKRLAMLKGEPVSEENSREQKTDN
;
A
#
# COMPACT_ATOMS: atom_id res chain seq x y z
N MET A 1 -6.97 -15.40 -6.61
CA MET A 1 -7.92 -15.37 -5.45
C MET A 1 -7.82 -14.04 -4.71
N LYS A 2 -8.26 -12.94 -5.33
CA LYS A 2 -8.38 -11.59 -4.73
C LYS A 2 -9.50 -10.85 -5.46
N LYS A 3 -10.76 -11.20 -5.18
CA LYS A 3 -11.99 -10.46 -5.55
C LYS A 3 -13.12 -10.83 -4.57
N MET A 4 -12.86 -10.69 -3.27
CA MET A 4 -13.83 -11.10 -2.24
C MET A 4 -13.77 -10.14 -1.04
N GLY A 5 -13.77 -8.83 -1.33
CA GLY A 5 -13.56 -7.80 -0.30
C GLY A 5 -14.24 -6.46 -0.57
N ILE A 6 -15.25 -6.40 -1.43
CA ILE A 6 -16.08 -5.19 -1.62
C ILE A 6 -17.53 -5.64 -1.72
N LEU A 7 -18.12 -5.92 -0.56
CA LEU A 7 -19.56 -6.05 -0.38
C LEU A 7 -19.86 -5.70 1.10
N MET A 8 -19.45 -4.50 1.49
CA MET A 8 -19.79 -3.89 2.79
C MET A 8 -19.65 -2.36 2.66
N ALA A 9 -20.60 -1.73 1.98
CA ALA A 9 -20.86 -0.30 2.12
C ALA A 9 -22.15 0.08 1.35
N LEU A 10 -23.31 -0.39 1.80
CA LEU A 10 -24.61 0.22 1.47
C LEU A 10 -25.68 -0.30 2.44
N PHE A 11 -25.54 0.07 3.72
CA PHE A 11 -26.68 0.13 4.64
C PHE A 11 -26.51 1.41 5.47
N VAL A 12 -27.12 2.49 5.01
CA VAL A 12 -27.52 3.60 5.88
C VAL A 12 -28.99 3.36 6.12
N GLY A 13 -29.30 2.75 7.27
CA GLY A 13 -30.66 2.53 7.72
C GLY A 13 -31.33 3.86 8.01
N VAL A 14 -32.48 4.08 7.37
CA VAL A 14 -33.49 5.05 7.80
C VAL A 14 -34.40 4.30 8.74
N ALA A 15 -34.21 4.45 10.05
CA ALA A 15 -35.14 3.93 11.05
C ALA A 15 -36.27 4.95 11.28
N LEU A 16 -37.49 4.57 10.91
CA LEU A 16 -38.73 5.30 11.15
C LEU A 16 -39.67 4.39 11.95
N LEU A 17 -39.79 4.71 13.24
CA LEU A 17 -40.87 4.43 14.21
C LEU A 17 -41.68 3.11 14.11
N ALA A 18 -41.55 2.25 15.13
CA ALA A 18 -42.68 1.57 15.77
C ALA A 18 -42.33 1.12 17.21
N GLN A 19 -43.27 1.39 18.12
CA GLN A 19 -43.25 1.13 19.57
C GLN A 19 -43.54 -0.34 19.92
N ASP A 20 -43.06 -0.74 21.10
CA ASP A 20 -43.52 -1.80 22.02
C ASP A 20 -43.74 -3.23 21.49
N ALA A 21 -42.78 -4.12 21.76
CA ALA A 21 -42.88 -5.34 22.59
C ALA A 21 -41.65 -6.27 22.35
N PRO A 22 -41.48 -7.37 23.11
CA PRO A 22 -40.34 -7.67 23.98
C PRO A 22 -39.14 -8.28 23.26
N GLN A 23 -37.98 -8.18 23.90
CA GLN A 23 -36.70 -8.77 23.51
C GLN A 23 -36.81 -10.25 23.12
N GLU A 24 -36.27 -10.60 21.94
CA GLU A 24 -35.37 -11.73 21.64
C GLU A 24 -35.03 -11.73 20.12
N PRO A 25 -33.94 -12.34 19.62
CA PRO A 25 -33.06 -13.33 20.26
C PRO A 25 -31.59 -12.88 20.40
N SER A 26 -30.85 -13.49 21.32
CA SER A 26 -29.39 -13.38 21.35
C SER A 26 -28.81 -13.97 20.06
N ALA A 27 -28.08 -13.16 19.30
CA ALA A 27 -27.40 -13.53 18.05
C ALA A 27 -26.74 -14.92 18.15
N GLU A 28 -26.84 -15.72 17.09
CA GLU A 28 -26.18 -17.03 17.03
C GLU A 28 -24.66 -16.87 17.24
N PRO A 29 -23.95 -17.87 17.80
CA PRO A 29 -22.51 -17.74 18.12
C PRO A 29 -21.64 -17.28 16.94
N LEU A 30 -22.03 -17.60 15.70
CA LEU A 30 -21.33 -17.13 14.49
C LEU A 30 -21.55 -15.63 14.23
N GLU A 31 -22.76 -15.15 14.41
CA GLU A 31 -23.12 -13.74 14.25
C GLU A 31 -22.44 -12.89 15.35
N GLU A 32 -22.39 -13.38 16.59
CA GLU A 32 -21.66 -12.73 17.67
C GLU A 32 -20.15 -12.59 17.36
N VAL A 33 -19.53 -13.65 16.81
CA VAL A 33 -18.13 -13.62 16.37
C VAL A 33 -17.93 -12.65 15.21
N GLN A 34 -18.83 -12.62 14.23
CA GLN A 34 -18.75 -11.69 13.09
C GLN A 34 -18.88 -10.22 13.54
N ASN A 35 -19.80 -9.95 14.45
CA ASN A 35 -19.98 -8.64 15.05
C ASN A 35 -18.74 -8.22 15.85
N THR A 36 -18.18 -9.13 16.64
CA THR A 36 -16.94 -8.91 17.40
C THR A 36 -15.76 -8.61 16.48
N ILE A 37 -15.57 -9.38 15.40
CA ILE A 37 -14.49 -9.15 14.43
C ILE A 37 -14.66 -7.79 13.73
N SER A 38 -15.89 -7.42 13.39
CA SER A 38 -16.20 -6.14 12.76
C SER A 38 -15.89 -4.97 13.70
N GLU A 39 -16.21 -5.11 14.99
CA GLU A 39 -15.86 -4.12 16.00
C GLU A 39 -14.34 -4.02 16.21
N VAL A 40 -13.63 -5.15 16.25
CA VAL A 40 -12.15 -5.15 16.30
C VAL A 40 -11.55 -4.42 15.09
N HIS A 41 -12.08 -4.63 13.88
CA HIS A 41 -11.62 -3.91 12.70
C HIS A 41 -11.90 -2.41 12.80
N ARG A 42 -13.08 -2.02 13.27
CA ARG A 42 -13.46 -0.62 13.49
C ARG A 42 -12.50 0.05 14.48
N ILE A 43 -12.27 -0.57 15.63
CA ILE A 43 -11.32 -0.10 16.65
C ILE A 43 -9.92 -0.01 16.07
N LYS A 44 -9.45 -1.01 15.32
CA LYS A 44 -8.13 -0.99 14.69
C LYS A 44 -7.97 0.18 13.73
N THR A 45 -8.95 0.45 12.88
CA THR A 45 -8.94 1.60 11.96
C THR A 45 -8.88 2.91 12.74
N PHE A 46 -9.68 3.03 13.79
CA PHE A 46 -9.74 4.21 14.64
C PHE A 46 -8.42 4.46 15.39
N THR A 47 -7.86 3.45 16.04
CA THR A 47 -6.57 3.53 16.73
C THR A 47 -5.44 3.86 15.75
N SER A 48 -5.45 3.28 14.55
CA SER A 48 -4.47 3.61 13.51
C SER A 48 -4.56 5.08 13.09
N PHE A 49 -5.78 5.62 12.93
CA PHE A 49 -5.98 7.04 12.64
C PHE A 49 -5.44 7.93 13.77
N LEU A 50 -5.75 7.59 15.04
CA LEU A 50 -5.24 8.35 16.18
C LEU A 50 -3.72 8.32 16.26
N ASN A 51 -3.09 7.18 15.98
CA ASN A 51 -1.64 7.06 15.94
C ASN A 51 -1.02 7.97 14.88
N LEU A 52 -1.59 7.98 13.67
CA LEU A 52 -1.17 8.91 12.61
C LEU A 52 -1.39 10.36 13.03
N PHE A 53 -2.59 10.70 13.48
CA PHE A 53 -2.97 12.06 13.89
C PHE A 53 -2.01 12.61 14.95
N ASN A 54 -1.72 11.83 15.99
CA ASN A 54 -0.79 12.21 17.05
C ASN A 54 0.64 12.40 16.53
N GLY A 55 1.07 11.59 15.55
CA GLY A 55 2.40 11.69 14.95
C GLY A 55 2.60 12.91 14.04
N LEU A 56 1.51 13.51 13.55
CA LEU A 56 1.58 14.66 12.63
C LEU A 56 1.73 16.02 13.31
N ASN A 57 1.46 16.09 14.62
CA ASN A 57 1.51 17.33 15.41
C ASN A 57 0.79 18.49 14.70
N LEU A 58 -0.48 18.30 14.33
CA LEU A 58 -1.26 19.29 13.59
C LEU A 58 -1.52 20.54 14.43
N SER A 59 -1.46 21.72 13.80
CA SER A 59 -1.85 22.99 14.43
C SER A 59 -3.38 23.11 14.56
N ALA A 60 -3.85 24.05 15.40
CA ALA A 60 -5.29 24.30 15.55
C ALA A 60 -5.92 24.72 14.21
N GLU A 61 -5.25 25.55 13.44
CA GLU A 61 -5.69 26.01 12.12
C GLU A 61 -5.77 24.85 11.12
N GLN A 62 -4.81 23.92 11.14
CA GLN A 62 -4.85 22.72 10.31
C GLN A 62 -6.06 21.85 10.67
N VAL A 63 -6.34 21.66 11.96
CA VAL A 63 -7.49 20.86 12.41
C VAL A 63 -8.82 21.52 12.06
N GLU A 64 -8.94 22.85 12.19
CA GLU A 64 -10.12 23.62 11.75
C GLU A 64 -10.39 23.43 10.26
N GLU A 65 -9.35 23.54 9.44
CA GLU A 65 -9.46 23.35 8.00
C GLU A 65 -9.91 21.93 7.64
N LEU A 66 -9.36 20.91 8.32
CA LEU A 66 -9.78 19.53 8.14
C LEU A 66 -11.26 19.32 8.51
N ILE A 67 -11.72 19.94 9.60
CA ILE A 67 -13.13 19.88 10.01
C ILE A 67 -14.01 20.48 8.92
N ARG A 68 -13.69 21.70 8.47
CA ARG A 68 -14.45 22.40 7.43
C ARG A 68 -14.55 21.58 6.15
N ILE A 69 -13.43 21.05 5.66
CA ILE A 69 -13.40 20.20 4.47
C ILE A 69 -14.29 18.95 4.66
N ASN A 70 -14.23 18.30 5.82
CA ASN A 70 -15.03 17.11 6.08
C ASN A 70 -16.53 17.41 6.22
N GLU A 71 -16.91 18.56 6.77
CA GLU A 71 -18.31 19.00 6.86
C GLU A 71 -18.89 19.28 5.48
N GLU A 72 -18.16 19.99 4.63
CA GLU A 72 -18.55 20.23 3.23
C GLU A 72 -18.68 18.92 2.45
N TYR A 73 -17.69 18.04 2.58
CA TYR A 73 -17.73 16.72 1.94
C TYR A 73 -18.90 15.86 2.44
N LYS A 74 -19.17 15.87 3.76
CA LYS A 74 -20.34 15.18 4.34
C LYS A 74 -21.65 15.73 3.80
N ALA A 75 -21.78 17.05 3.69
CA ALA A 75 -22.98 17.68 3.15
C ALA A 75 -23.22 17.29 1.68
N GLU A 76 -22.15 17.25 0.87
CA GLU A 76 -22.26 16.86 -0.54
C GLU A 76 -22.56 15.37 -0.71
N LEU A 77 -21.99 14.49 0.13
CA LEU A 77 -22.37 13.08 0.19
C LEU A 77 -23.84 12.89 0.56
N ASN A 78 -24.33 13.59 1.58
CA ASN A 78 -25.71 13.51 2.02
C ASN A 78 -26.68 13.94 0.92
N ARG A 79 -26.35 15.01 0.18
CA ARG A 79 -27.14 15.45 -0.97
C ARG A 79 -27.22 14.37 -2.04
N ILE A 80 -26.07 13.81 -2.44
CA ILE A 80 -26.02 12.73 -3.44
C ILE A 80 -26.81 11.50 -2.96
N ALA A 81 -26.68 11.14 -1.68
CA ALA A 81 -27.40 10.03 -1.08
C ALA A 81 -28.92 10.25 -1.15
N GLU A 82 -29.41 11.44 -0.79
CA GLU A 82 -30.83 11.75 -0.81
C GLU A 82 -31.39 11.76 -2.25
N GLU A 83 -30.67 12.37 -3.21
CA GLU A 83 -31.05 12.37 -4.62
C GLU A 83 -31.16 10.96 -5.23
N ASN A 84 -30.39 9.99 -4.72
CA ASN A 84 -30.31 8.64 -5.28
C ASN A 84 -30.99 7.57 -4.40
N LYS A 85 -31.56 7.95 -3.26
CA LYS A 85 -32.12 7.03 -2.25
C LYS A 85 -33.16 6.07 -2.82
N GLU A 86 -34.14 6.58 -3.56
CA GLU A 86 -35.18 5.75 -4.17
C GLU A 86 -34.64 4.89 -5.31
N ARG A 87 -33.66 5.39 -6.07
CA ARG A 87 -32.99 4.61 -7.13
C ARG A 87 -32.20 3.45 -6.51
N ALA A 88 -31.50 3.68 -5.40
CA ALA A 88 -30.78 2.66 -4.66
C ALA A 88 -31.70 1.58 -4.06
N LYS A 89 -32.85 1.96 -3.50
CA LYS A 89 -33.86 1.00 -3.00
C LYS A 89 -34.35 0.07 -4.11
N LYS A 90 -34.68 0.62 -5.29
CA LYS A 90 -35.10 -0.18 -6.45
C LYS A 90 -33.99 -1.10 -6.94
N SER A 91 -32.74 -0.64 -6.95
CA SER A 91 -31.59 -1.48 -7.30
C SER A 91 -31.39 -2.63 -6.33
N LEU A 92 -31.54 -2.40 -5.03
CA LEU A 92 -31.48 -3.46 -4.02
C LEU A 92 -32.58 -4.51 -4.24
N GLU A 93 -33.80 -4.08 -4.53
CA GLU A 93 -34.91 -4.98 -4.83
C GLU A 93 -34.64 -5.81 -6.08
N ALA A 94 -34.15 -5.20 -7.17
CA ALA A 94 -33.77 -5.91 -8.39
C ALA A 94 -32.69 -6.98 -8.14
N ILE A 95 -31.67 -6.66 -7.33
CA ILE A 95 -30.61 -7.61 -6.96
C ILE A 95 -31.17 -8.77 -6.11
N LYS A 96 -32.05 -8.48 -5.14
CA LYS A 96 -32.71 -9.51 -4.31
C LYS A 96 -33.60 -10.44 -5.14
N ASN A 97 -34.35 -9.89 -6.09
CA ASN A 97 -35.19 -10.67 -6.99
C ASN A 97 -34.32 -11.58 -7.88
N TRP A 98 -33.19 -11.07 -8.37
CA TRP A 98 -32.22 -11.84 -9.13
C TRP A 98 -31.56 -12.96 -8.30
N GLU A 99 -31.11 -12.66 -7.08
CA GLU A 99 -30.59 -13.64 -6.12
C GLU A 99 -31.59 -14.78 -5.88
N SER A 100 -32.85 -14.43 -5.61
CA SER A 100 -33.94 -15.41 -5.41
C SER A 100 -34.17 -16.29 -6.65
N ALA A 101 -34.00 -15.77 -7.86
CA ALA A 101 -34.12 -16.56 -9.09
C ALA A 101 -32.94 -17.53 -9.26
N LEU A 102 -31.73 -17.09 -8.93
CA LEU A 102 -30.53 -17.93 -8.95
C LEU A 102 -30.62 -19.08 -7.93
N GLU A 103 -31.18 -18.83 -6.74
CA GLU A 103 -31.44 -19.89 -5.74
C GLU A 103 -32.39 -20.97 -6.27
N ARG A 104 -33.32 -20.61 -7.15
CA ARG A 104 -34.21 -21.56 -7.84
C ARG A 104 -33.59 -22.20 -9.09
N GLY A 105 -32.36 -21.83 -9.46
CA GLY A 105 -31.70 -22.29 -10.68
C GLY A 105 -32.29 -21.69 -11.97
N GLU A 106 -33.03 -20.59 -11.85
CA GLU A 106 -33.66 -19.90 -12.98
C GLU A 106 -32.75 -18.77 -13.47
N MET A 107 -32.75 -18.52 -14.78
CA MET A 107 -32.07 -17.36 -15.39
C MET A 107 -33.05 -16.54 -16.24
N PRO A 108 -34.06 -15.91 -15.62
CA PRO A 108 -35.02 -15.08 -16.33
C PRO A 108 -34.33 -13.81 -16.85
N LYS A 109 -34.52 -13.53 -18.15
CA LYS A 109 -33.78 -12.48 -18.87
C LYS A 109 -34.11 -11.07 -18.36
N ASP A 110 -35.37 -10.83 -18.00
CA ASP A 110 -35.86 -9.59 -17.42
C ASP A 110 -35.18 -9.27 -16.09
N LEU A 111 -35.10 -10.21 -15.15
CA LEU A 111 -34.41 -9.99 -13.87
C LEU A 111 -32.89 -9.82 -14.07
N MET A 112 -32.30 -10.54 -15.03
CA MET A 112 -30.89 -10.37 -15.39
C MET A 112 -30.62 -8.95 -15.91
N ASP A 113 -31.50 -8.42 -16.78
CA ASP A 113 -31.38 -7.07 -17.32
C ASP A 113 -31.58 -6.00 -16.22
N GLU A 114 -32.51 -6.22 -15.28
CA GLU A 114 -32.73 -5.33 -14.13
C GLU A 114 -31.55 -5.33 -13.15
N ALA A 115 -31.01 -6.51 -12.82
CA ALA A 115 -29.80 -6.64 -12.00
C ALA A 115 -28.58 -6.00 -12.69
N GLY A 116 -28.45 -6.14 -14.01
CA GLY A 116 -27.40 -5.47 -14.79
C GLY A 116 -27.51 -3.95 -14.73
N LYS A 117 -28.73 -3.40 -14.80
CA LYS A 117 -28.96 -1.95 -14.60
C LYS A 117 -28.61 -1.52 -13.17
N ALA A 118 -28.93 -2.33 -12.16
CA ALA A 118 -28.59 -2.08 -10.77
C ALA A 118 -27.06 -2.10 -10.53
N ASP A 119 -26.33 -3.02 -11.15
CA ASP A 119 -24.86 -3.10 -11.08
C ASP A 119 -24.18 -1.87 -11.73
N ASN A 120 -24.64 -1.47 -12.92
CA ASN A 120 -24.15 -0.25 -13.57
C ASN A 120 -24.39 1.00 -12.71
N LEU A 121 -25.51 1.02 -12.01
CA LEU A 121 -25.87 2.07 -11.07
C LEU A 121 -24.89 2.20 -9.90
N ILE A 122 -24.47 1.06 -9.34
CA ILE A 122 -23.46 1.01 -8.28
C ILE A 122 -22.12 1.56 -8.81
N LYS A 123 -21.71 1.14 -10.01
CA LYS A 123 -20.49 1.64 -10.67
C LYS A 123 -20.53 3.14 -10.91
N GLU A 124 -21.66 3.68 -11.41
CA GLU A 124 -21.86 5.13 -11.58
C GLU A 124 -21.75 5.88 -10.24
N ALA A 125 -22.27 5.31 -9.15
CA ALA A 125 -22.18 5.90 -7.83
C ALA A 125 -20.73 5.90 -7.29
N GLU A 126 -20.00 4.80 -7.46
CA GLU A 126 -18.58 4.70 -7.09
C GLU A 126 -17.72 5.70 -7.87
N GLU A 127 -17.93 5.82 -9.18
CA GLU A 127 -17.26 6.79 -10.06
C GLU A 127 -17.51 8.22 -9.56
N LYS A 128 -18.77 8.60 -9.30
CA LYS A 128 -19.12 9.92 -8.76
C LYS A 128 -18.50 10.18 -7.40
N GLN A 129 -18.48 9.17 -6.53
CA GLN A 129 -17.85 9.30 -5.22
C GLN A 129 -16.34 9.51 -5.33
N ASN A 130 -15.68 8.82 -6.27
CA ASN A 130 -14.24 9.00 -6.51
C ASN A 130 -13.94 10.38 -7.13
N GLN A 131 -14.77 10.85 -8.06
CA GLN A 131 -14.69 12.23 -8.57
C GLN A 131 -14.86 13.27 -7.44
N LEU A 132 -15.78 13.02 -6.51
CA LEU A 132 -15.96 13.87 -5.35
C LEU A 132 -14.72 13.87 -4.44
N LYS A 133 -14.14 12.70 -4.17
CA LYS A 133 -12.87 12.60 -3.41
C LYS A 133 -11.75 13.39 -4.09
N LEU A 134 -11.61 13.30 -5.40
CA LEU A 134 -10.62 14.06 -6.17
C LEU A 134 -10.84 15.58 -6.05
N LYS A 135 -12.08 16.05 -6.08
CA LYS A 135 -12.42 17.47 -5.88
C LYS A 135 -11.88 18.01 -4.54
N TYR A 136 -11.90 17.22 -3.48
CA TYR A 136 -11.40 17.63 -2.15
C TYR A 136 -9.91 17.31 -1.94
N LYS A 137 -9.29 16.49 -2.78
CA LYS A 137 -7.89 16.06 -2.66
C LYS A 137 -6.93 17.25 -2.57
N GLU A 138 -6.97 18.17 -3.54
CA GLU A 138 -6.04 19.29 -3.58
C GLU A 138 -6.19 20.22 -2.37
N ARG A 139 -7.42 20.41 -1.89
CA ARG A 139 -7.71 21.20 -0.69
C ARG A 139 -7.13 20.54 0.55
N LEU A 140 -7.31 19.23 0.69
CA LEU A 140 -6.71 18.48 1.80
C LEU A 140 -5.18 18.50 1.77
N GLU A 141 -4.58 18.30 0.59
CA GLU A 141 -3.11 18.30 0.46
C GLU A 141 -2.49 19.65 0.85
N LYS A 142 -3.18 20.77 0.63
CA LYS A 142 -2.75 22.11 1.04
C LYS A 142 -2.77 22.32 2.56
N VAL A 143 -3.51 21.50 3.32
CA VAL A 143 -3.51 21.59 4.78
C VAL A 143 -2.20 21.11 5.38
N PHE A 144 -1.54 20.15 4.74
CA PHE A 144 -0.35 19.49 5.27
C PHE A 144 0.93 20.06 4.67
N THR A 145 1.97 20.15 5.50
CA THR A 145 3.34 20.42 5.02
C THR A 145 3.90 19.23 4.23
N GLU A 146 4.95 19.44 3.42
CA GLU A 146 5.61 18.33 2.70
C GLU A 146 6.09 17.21 3.64
N ALA A 147 6.63 17.58 4.82
CA ALA A 147 7.06 16.62 5.82
C ALA A 147 5.89 15.79 6.36
N GLN A 148 4.76 16.43 6.67
CA GLN A 148 3.54 15.73 7.10
C GLN A 148 2.99 14.84 5.99
N LYS A 149 3.00 15.27 4.73
CA LYS A 149 2.58 14.44 3.58
C LYS A 149 3.45 13.20 3.43
N GLU A 150 4.76 13.30 3.64
CA GLU A 150 5.65 12.13 3.60
C GLU A 150 5.37 11.16 4.76
N VAL A 151 5.10 11.68 5.97
CA VAL A 151 4.64 10.85 7.11
C VAL A 151 3.34 10.13 6.76
N ILE A 152 2.35 10.81 6.19
CA ILE A 152 1.07 10.21 5.78
C ILE A 152 1.28 9.14 4.69
N ARG A 153 2.18 9.40 3.73
CA ARG A 153 2.49 8.49 2.61
C ARG A 153 3.15 7.20 3.08
N THR A 154 4.07 7.29 4.04
CA THR A 154 4.84 6.16 4.57
C THR A 154 4.18 5.48 5.76
N PHE A 155 3.11 6.06 6.31
CA PHE A 155 2.39 5.53 7.46
C PHE A 155 1.83 4.12 7.21
N LYS A 156 2.20 3.19 8.08
CA LYS A 156 1.67 1.82 8.11
C LYS A 156 0.61 1.72 9.22
N PRO A 157 -0.65 1.38 8.89
CA PRO A 157 -1.71 1.20 9.89
C PRO A 157 -1.26 0.22 10.97
N CYS A 158 -1.25 0.67 12.22
CA CYS A 158 -0.80 -0.10 13.37
C CYS A 158 -1.68 0.21 14.58
N ILE A 159 -1.96 -0.83 15.38
CA ILE A 159 -2.63 -0.68 16.69
C ILE A 159 -1.62 -0.14 17.70
N ILE A 160 -0.42 -0.74 17.70
CA ILE A 160 0.69 -0.37 18.58
C ILE A 160 1.71 0.40 17.72
N PRO A 161 1.99 1.68 18.02
CA PRO A 161 2.98 2.44 17.28
C PRO A 161 4.39 1.85 17.50
N PRO A 162 5.30 1.93 16.51
CA PRO A 162 6.68 1.52 16.69
C PRO A 162 7.35 2.37 17.79
N GLN A 163 8.10 1.73 18.69
CA GLN A 163 8.68 2.36 19.87
C GLN A 163 9.77 3.40 19.56
N ASP A 164 10.28 3.45 18.33
CA ASP A 164 11.36 4.33 17.92
C ASP A 164 11.01 5.08 16.62
N LEU A 165 10.41 6.26 16.75
CA LEU A 165 10.27 7.23 15.65
C LEU A 165 11.54 8.09 15.46
N ARG A 166 12.53 7.97 16.36
CA ARG A 166 13.78 8.76 16.35
C ARG A 166 14.90 8.17 15.53
N ASN A 167 14.80 6.89 15.15
CA ASN A 167 15.81 6.21 14.34
C ASN A 167 15.21 5.81 13.00
N PRO A 168 15.43 6.58 11.92
CA PRO A 168 15.14 6.07 10.60
C PRO A 168 15.99 4.82 10.41
N ILE A 169 15.32 3.67 10.32
CA ILE A 169 15.94 2.40 9.96
C ILE A 169 16.80 2.69 8.74
N ARG A 170 18.10 2.47 8.91
CA ARG A 170 19.18 2.81 7.99
C ARG A 170 19.07 1.95 6.72
N VAL A 171 18.06 2.23 5.90
CA VAL A 171 17.90 1.70 4.55
C VAL A 171 18.90 2.46 3.69
N GLY A 172 20.03 1.81 3.39
CA GLY A 172 21.10 2.48 2.62
C GLY A 172 22.51 1.98 2.86
N GLN A 173 22.73 0.82 3.49
CA GLN A 173 23.98 0.10 3.25
C GLN A 173 23.89 -0.53 1.87
N ALA A 174 24.10 0.30 0.83
CA ALA A 174 24.48 -0.20 -0.48
C ALA A 174 25.66 -1.14 -0.25
N SER A 175 25.55 -2.38 -0.72
CA SER A 175 26.63 -3.36 -0.66
C SER A 175 27.84 -2.75 -1.35
N THR A 176 28.81 -2.27 -0.58
CA THR A 176 29.99 -1.65 -1.18
C THR A 176 30.79 -2.77 -1.85
N ASN A 177 31.06 -2.61 -3.15
CA ASN A 177 31.81 -3.57 -3.96
C ASN A 177 33.33 -3.59 -3.62
N ASP A 178 33.70 -3.12 -2.43
CA ASP A 178 35.08 -2.84 -2.00
C ASP A 178 35.98 -4.08 -2.00
N ALA A 179 35.42 -5.26 -1.72
CA ALA A 179 36.16 -6.52 -1.77
C ALA A 179 36.51 -6.89 -3.22
N ALA A 180 35.55 -6.80 -4.13
CA ALA A 180 35.75 -7.11 -5.55
C ALA A 180 36.71 -6.11 -6.21
N ILE A 181 36.57 -4.82 -5.93
CA ILE A 181 37.49 -3.77 -6.44
C ILE A 181 38.93 -4.04 -6.00
N ARG A 182 39.13 -4.46 -4.75
CA ARG A 182 40.44 -4.80 -4.20
C ARG A 182 41.08 -6.00 -4.91
N ASP A 183 40.28 -7.02 -5.21
CA ASP A 183 40.74 -8.20 -5.95
C ASP A 183 41.12 -7.84 -7.39
N LEU A 184 40.32 -7.00 -8.07
CA LEU A 184 40.65 -6.49 -9.41
C LEU A 184 41.97 -5.69 -9.41
N ARG A 185 42.19 -4.83 -8.42
CA ARG A 185 43.47 -4.11 -8.26
C ARG A 185 44.64 -5.06 -8.07
N ARG A 186 44.48 -6.09 -7.23
CA ARG A 186 45.51 -7.10 -6.98
C ARG A 186 45.93 -7.83 -8.25
N ILE A 187 44.96 -8.13 -9.13
CA ILE A 187 45.21 -8.81 -10.41
C ILE A 187 46.01 -7.92 -11.37
N ARG A 188 45.74 -6.62 -11.40
CA ARG A 188 46.53 -5.64 -12.18
C ARG A 188 47.97 -5.57 -11.71
N SER A 189 48.21 -5.66 -10.40
CA SER A 189 49.56 -5.58 -9.82
C SER A 189 50.44 -6.84 -10.05
N VAL A 190 49.91 -7.92 -10.63
CA VAL A 190 50.70 -9.14 -10.88
C VAL A 190 51.74 -8.90 -12.01
N PRO A 191 53.01 -9.31 -11.86
CA PRO A 191 54.00 -9.21 -12.93
C PRO A 191 53.64 -10.04 -14.17
N GLN A 192 53.94 -9.54 -15.37
CA GLN A 192 53.54 -10.18 -16.64
C GLN A 192 54.00 -11.63 -16.77
N ALA A 193 55.24 -11.94 -16.35
CA ALA A 193 55.79 -13.29 -16.42
C ALA A 193 55.01 -14.33 -15.60
N LYS A 194 54.25 -13.88 -14.58
CA LYS A 194 53.48 -14.75 -13.68
C LYS A 194 51.98 -14.67 -13.92
N PHE A 195 51.52 -13.74 -14.77
CA PHE A 195 50.10 -13.44 -14.91
C PHE A 195 49.29 -14.65 -15.36
N ASN A 196 49.74 -15.37 -16.39
CA ASN A 196 49.02 -16.52 -16.94
C ASN A 196 48.88 -17.66 -15.90
N GLU A 197 49.93 -17.93 -15.12
CA GLU A 197 49.90 -18.96 -14.08
C GLU A 197 48.96 -18.57 -12.93
N VAL A 198 48.99 -17.30 -12.53
CA VAL A 198 48.11 -16.75 -11.48
C VAL A 198 46.66 -16.69 -11.95
N LEU A 199 46.42 -16.37 -13.23
CA LEU A 199 45.10 -16.28 -13.83
C LEU A 199 44.36 -17.62 -13.75
N GLU A 200 45.00 -18.73 -14.17
CA GLU A 200 44.37 -20.05 -14.10
C GLU A 200 44.05 -20.46 -12.66
N LYS A 201 44.97 -20.21 -11.71
CA LYS A 201 44.72 -20.46 -10.28
C LYS A 201 43.55 -19.67 -9.72
N ILE A 202 43.40 -18.40 -10.15
CA ILE A 202 42.27 -17.54 -9.76
C ILE A 202 40.96 -18.07 -10.36
N LEU A 203 40.97 -18.47 -11.63
CA LEU A 203 39.79 -19.01 -12.30
C LEU A 203 39.35 -20.33 -11.67
N ASP A 204 40.26 -21.24 -11.37
CA ASP A 204 39.93 -22.50 -10.67
C ASP A 204 39.32 -22.23 -9.29
N GLY A 205 39.94 -21.34 -8.50
CA GLY A 205 39.41 -20.97 -7.19
C GLY A 205 38.08 -20.22 -7.25
N TYR A 206 37.83 -19.46 -8.32
CA TYR A 206 36.56 -18.78 -8.56
C TYR A 206 35.45 -19.79 -8.89
N ILE A 207 35.68 -20.71 -9.83
CA ILE A 207 34.72 -21.74 -10.21
C ILE A 207 34.42 -22.67 -9.02
N ASP A 208 35.44 -23.11 -8.26
CA ASP A 208 35.23 -23.92 -7.05
C ASP A 208 34.34 -23.21 -6.01
N LYS A 209 34.55 -21.91 -5.79
CA LYS A 209 33.70 -21.11 -4.89
C LYS A 209 32.25 -21.01 -5.37
N ILE A 210 32.01 -20.91 -6.67
CA ILE A 210 30.67 -20.88 -7.23
C ILE A 210 30.02 -22.26 -7.13
N SER A 211 30.72 -23.32 -7.52
CA SER A 211 30.23 -24.70 -7.47
C SER A 211 29.83 -25.14 -6.06
N LYS A 212 30.47 -24.58 -5.02
CA LYS A 212 30.07 -24.80 -3.61
C LYS A 212 28.74 -24.16 -3.21
N LYS A 213 28.32 -23.11 -3.91
CA LYS A 213 27.10 -22.35 -3.62
C LYS A 213 25.98 -22.60 -4.63
N HIS A 214 26.33 -23.05 -5.84
CA HIS A 214 25.42 -23.23 -6.95
C HIS A 214 25.77 -24.51 -7.70
N THR A 215 24.75 -25.30 -8.04
CA THR A 215 24.91 -26.46 -8.91
C THR A 215 25.18 -25.97 -10.34
N LEU A 216 26.44 -26.01 -10.77
CA LEU A 216 26.85 -25.74 -12.14
C LEU A 216 27.00 -27.05 -12.90
N ASP A 217 26.45 -27.11 -14.12
CA ASP A 217 26.87 -28.15 -15.06
C ASP A 217 28.24 -27.80 -15.69
N GLU A 218 28.88 -28.78 -16.32
CA GLU A 218 30.22 -28.61 -16.89
C GLU A 218 30.26 -27.55 -18.01
N GLN A 219 29.16 -27.37 -18.74
CA GLN A 219 29.08 -26.37 -19.81
C GLN A 219 28.91 -24.94 -19.24
N GLU A 220 28.09 -24.78 -18.20
CA GLU A 220 27.88 -23.53 -17.47
C GLU A 220 29.16 -23.10 -16.75
N ALA A 221 29.86 -24.04 -16.11
CA ALA A 221 31.16 -23.79 -15.48
C ALA A 221 32.21 -23.29 -16.50
N ASN A 222 32.29 -23.93 -17.67
CA ASN A 222 33.22 -23.51 -18.72
C ASN A 222 32.86 -22.15 -19.33
N LYS A 223 31.58 -21.88 -19.57
CA LYS A 223 31.12 -20.55 -20.05
C LYS A 223 31.46 -19.44 -19.05
N GLU A 224 31.22 -19.71 -17.77
CA GLU A 224 31.51 -18.75 -16.71
C GLU A 224 33.02 -18.55 -16.53
N ARG A 225 33.81 -19.60 -16.70
CA ARG A 225 35.28 -19.54 -16.72
C ARG A 225 35.80 -18.64 -17.83
N GLU A 226 35.31 -18.80 -19.06
CA GLU A 226 35.70 -17.94 -20.19
C GLU A 226 35.24 -16.49 -20.00
N ARG A 227 34.02 -16.28 -19.49
CA ARG A 227 33.51 -14.94 -19.17
C ARG A 227 34.41 -14.22 -18.16
N MET A 228 34.76 -14.91 -17.07
CA MET A 228 35.63 -14.35 -16.04
C MET A 228 37.05 -14.14 -16.57
N ARG A 229 37.58 -15.08 -17.37
CA ARG A 229 38.90 -14.91 -18.02
C ARG A 229 38.95 -13.65 -18.88
N ALA A 230 37.94 -13.44 -19.72
CA ALA A 230 37.84 -12.26 -20.56
C ALA A 230 37.77 -10.97 -19.74
N LEU A 231 36.99 -10.96 -18.65
CA LEU A 231 36.91 -9.81 -17.74
C LEU A 231 38.25 -9.50 -17.09
N LEU A 232 38.97 -10.50 -16.57
CA LEU A 232 40.26 -10.28 -15.90
C LEU A 232 41.35 -9.80 -16.87
N ILE A 233 41.36 -10.28 -18.12
CA ILE A 233 42.24 -9.79 -19.18
C ILE A 233 41.90 -8.34 -19.54
N LYS A 234 40.61 -8.02 -19.72
CA LYS A 234 40.11 -6.66 -19.97
C LYS A 234 40.55 -5.71 -18.85
N VAL A 235 40.32 -6.10 -17.60
CA VAL A 235 40.69 -5.33 -16.41
C VAL A 235 42.20 -5.09 -16.38
N ARG A 236 43.04 -6.05 -16.78
CA ARG A 236 44.49 -5.89 -16.79
C ARG A 236 44.99 -4.95 -17.89
N ASN A 237 44.44 -5.07 -19.09
CA ASN A 237 44.89 -4.31 -20.26
C ASN A 237 44.40 -2.86 -20.28
N MET A 238 43.49 -2.51 -19.38
CA MET A 238 42.95 -1.16 -19.22
C MET A 238 43.99 -0.20 -18.62
N SER A 239 43.93 1.08 -18.97
CA SER A 239 44.76 2.11 -18.32
C SER A 239 44.36 2.28 -16.85
N ASP A 240 45.25 2.83 -16.01
CA ASP A 240 44.92 3.10 -14.60
C ASP A 240 43.75 4.09 -14.47
N VAL A 241 43.70 5.09 -15.36
CA VAL A 241 42.63 6.09 -15.40
C VAL A 241 41.30 5.44 -15.74
N ASP A 242 41.25 4.64 -16.81
CA ASP A 242 40.02 3.96 -17.22
C ASP A 242 39.56 2.94 -16.16
N PHE A 243 40.50 2.25 -15.51
CA PHE A 243 40.17 1.32 -14.44
C PHE A 243 39.53 2.04 -13.26
N GLU A 244 40.09 3.16 -12.82
CA GLU A 244 39.55 3.91 -11.68
C GLU A 244 38.17 4.52 -11.96
N LEU A 245 37.88 4.86 -13.23
CA LEU A 245 36.56 5.33 -13.66
C LEU A 245 35.51 4.23 -13.76
N ASN A 246 35.91 2.98 -14.03
CA ASN A 246 35.00 1.88 -14.30
C ASN A 246 34.99 0.78 -13.20
N LYS A 247 35.78 0.93 -12.12
CA LYS A 247 35.98 -0.13 -11.11
C LYS A 247 34.68 -0.61 -10.47
N GLU A 248 33.70 0.25 -10.24
CA GLU A 248 32.41 -0.11 -9.66
C GLU A 248 31.59 -0.99 -10.61
N GLN A 249 31.56 -0.61 -11.90
CA GLN A 249 30.90 -1.39 -12.94
C GLN A 249 31.61 -2.74 -13.16
N LEU A 250 32.94 -2.74 -13.23
CA LEU A 250 33.75 -3.95 -13.38
C LEU A 250 33.60 -4.90 -12.20
N ALA A 251 33.45 -4.37 -10.98
CA ALA A 251 33.17 -5.17 -9.80
C ALA A 251 31.76 -5.76 -9.81
N GLU A 252 30.78 -5.05 -10.38
CA GLU A 252 29.44 -5.59 -10.59
C GLU A 252 29.43 -6.67 -11.68
N GLU A 253 30.15 -6.45 -12.79
CA GLU A 253 30.37 -7.43 -13.86
C GLU A 253 31.10 -8.69 -13.32
N ALA A 254 31.95 -8.56 -12.30
CA ALA A 254 32.68 -9.68 -11.71
C ALA A 254 31.80 -10.59 -10.85
N LYS A 255 30.60 -10.17 -10.45
CA LYS A 255 29.69 -11.02 -9.68
C LYS A 255 29.15 -12.14 -10.56
N TYR A 256 29.16 -13.36 -10.03
CA TYR A 256 28.38 -14.44 -10.64
C TYR A 256 26.90 -14.14 -10.45
N LYS A 257 26.16 -14.05 -11.56
CA LYS A 257 24.70 -13.94 -11.57
C LYS A 257 24.14 -15.25 -12.11
N ASN A 258 23.57 -16.08 -11.24
CA ASN A 258 22.89 -17.28 -11.72
C ASN A 258 21.52 -16.90 -12.31
N LYS A 259 20.88 -17.85 -13.02
CA LYS A 259 19.53 -17.65 -13.58
C LYS A 259 18.51 -17.22 -12.51
N ALA A 260 18.62 -17.71 -11.28
CA ALA A 260 17.73 -17.34 -10.19
C ALA A 260 17.93 -15.89 -9.72
N ASP A 261 19.15 -15.37 -9.70
CA ASP A 261 19.47 -13.99 -9.33
C ASP A 261 19.02 -13.02 -10.43
N ILE A 262 19.18 -13.39 -11.70
CA ILE A 262 18.61 -12.66 -12.83
C ILE A 262 17.08 -12.60 -12.72
N LEU A 263 16.43 -13.74 -12.44
CA LEU A 263 14.98 -13.79 -12.25
C LEU A 263 14.53 -12.99 -11.02
N ARG A 264 15.30 -12.96 -9.93
CA ARG A 264 15.00 -12.13 -8.75
C ARG A 264 15.10 -10.65 -9.06
N GLU A 265 16.14 -10.22 -9.77
CA GLU A 265 16.29 -8.83 -10.23
C GLU A 265 15.12 -8.43 -11.15
N GLU A 266 14.72 -9.31 -12.05
CA GLU A 266 13.57 -9.09 -12.95
C GLU A 266 12.25 -9.01 -12.18
N ILE A 267 12.01 -9.92 -11.22
CA ILE A 267 10.84 -9.87 -10.34
C ILE A 267 10.82 -8.56 -9.56
N ALA A 268 11.96 -8.12 -9.00
CA ALA A 268 12.05 -6.87 -8.25
C ALA A 268 11.77 -5.65 -9.16
N ARG A 269 12.26 -5.66 -10.39
CA ARG A 269 11.97 -4.62 -11.40
C ARG A 269 10.48 -4.57 -11.74
N LEU A 270 9.87 -5.72 -12.05
CA LEU A 270 8.45 -5.81 -12.36
C LEU A 270 7.59 -5.41 -11.17
N GLN A 271 7.97 -5.79 -9.95
CA GLN A 271 7.29 -5.35 -8.72
C GLN A 271 7.36 -3.83 -8.55
N LYS A 272 8.50 -3.21 -8.86
CA LYS A 272 8.64 -1.75 -8.85
C LYS A 272 7.72 -1.11 -9.89
N GLU A 273 7.70 -1.63 -11.11
CA GLU A 273 6.85 -1.13 -12.18
C GLU A 273 5.35 -1.26 -11.83
N ILE A 274 4.92 -2.42 -11.32
CA ILE A 274 3.55 -2.63 -10.80
C ILE A 274 3.25 -1.60 -9.71
N SER A 275 4.17 -1.36 -8.78
CA SER A 275 3.95 -0.39 -7.71
C SER A 275 3.80 1.05 -8.23
N GLU A 276 4.48 1.40 -9.32
CA GLU A 276 4.36 2.71 -9.98
C GLU A 276 3.02 2.85 -10.70
N TYR A 277 2.53 1.79 -11.37
CA TYR A 277 1.19 1.77 -11.96
C TYR A 277 0.09 1.84 -10.89
N GLU A 278 0.18 1.03 -9.83
CA GLU A 278 -0.77 1.08 -8.71
C GLU A 278 -0.79 2.47 -8.05
N LYS A 279 0.36 3.15 -7.99
CA LYS A 279 0.44 4.51 -7.48
C LYS A 279 -0.32 5.49 -8.39
N LYS A 280 -0.11 5.42 -9.71
CA LYS A 280 -0.83 6.26 -10.69
C LYS A 280 -2.34 5.99 -10.65
N GLU A 281 -2.74 4.72 -10.54
CA GLU A 281 -4.14 4.33 -10.42
C GLU A 281 -4.78 4.89 -9.15
N LYS A 282 -4.11 4.79 -7.99
CA LYS A 282 -4.56 5.41 -6.73
C LYS A 282 -4.65 6.93 -6.79
N GLU A 283 -3.72 7.57 -7.52
CA GLU A 283 -3.76 9.01 -7.76
C GLU A 283 -4.99 9.44 -8.57
N LEU A 284 -5.46 8.58 -9.48
CA LEU A 284 -6.66 8.77 -10.32
C LEU A 284 -7.96 8.37 -9.62
N SER A 285 -7.96 7.38 -8.71
CA SER A 285 -9.18 6.95 -8.01
C SER A 285 -9.53 7.80 -6.77
N GLY A 286 -8.66 8.73 -6.41
CA GLY A 286 -8.79 9.50 -5.17
C GLY A 286 -8.43 8.70 -3.91
N ASP A 287 -7.99 7.44 -4.02
CA ASP A 287 -7.46 6.64 -2.91
C ASP A 287 -5.99 6.98 -2.61
N VAL A 288 -5.70 8.28 -2.50
CA VAL A 288 -4.41 8.77 -2.04
C VAL A 288 -4.38 8.77 -0.50
N PRO A 289 -3.21 8.54 0.13
CA PRO A 289 -3.11 8.44 1.58
C PRO A 289 -3.76 9.58 2.36
N VAL A 290 -3.64 10.82 1.88
CA VAL A 290 -4.26 12.00 2.50
C VAL A 290 -5.78 11.90 2.52
N VAL A 291 -6.40 11.62 1.39
CA VAL A 291 -7.86 11.44 1.27
C VAL A 291 -8.32 10.24 2.10
N ARG A 292 -7.63 9.11 2.00
CA ARG A 292 -7.96 7.88 2.72
C ARG A 292 -7.98 8.04 4.23
N TRP A 293 -7.11 8.87 4.79
CA TRP A 293 -7.01 9.09 6.23
C TRP A 293 -7.84 10.28 6.72
N PHE A 294 -7.90 11.35 5.95
CA PHE A 294 -8.43 12.64 6.43
C PHE A 294 -9.72 13.10 5.75
N LEU A 295 -10.19 12.46 4.66
CA LEU A 295 -11.53 12.71 4.09
C LEU A 295 -12.53 11.67 4.59
N LYS A 296 -12.80 11.71 5.90
CA LYS A 296 -13.61 10.72 6.61
C LYS A 296 -14.56 11.41 7.58
N PRO A 297 -15.82 11.65 7.19
CA PRO A 297 -16.80 12.33 8.04
C PRO A 297 -17.02 11.69 9.42
N ASN A 298 -16.84 10.38 9.55
CA ASN A 298 -16.93 9.68 10.83
C ASN A 298 -15.79 10.03 11.82
N MET A 299 -14.74 10.71 11.36
CA MET A 299 -13.64 11.21 12.20
C MET A 299 -13.90 12.63 12.73
N LEU A 300 -14.96 13.32 12.26
CA LEU A 300 -15.30 14.68 12.70
C LEU A 300 -15.38 14.85 14.24
N PRO A 301 -16.00 13.93 15.01
CA PRO A 301 -16.04 14.07 16.47
C PRO A 301 -14.64 14.11 17.10
N ILE A 302 -13.71 13.31 16.58
CA ILE A 302 -12.31 13.28 17.05
C ILE A 302 -11.63 14.60 16.73
N LEU A 303 -11.77 15.09 15.49
CA LEU A 303 -11.16 16.34 15.06
C LEU A 303 -11.65 17.49 15.93
N LYS A 304 -12.96 17.59 16.18
CA LYS A 304 -13.56 18.60 17.06
C LYS A 304 -13.05 18.48 18.49
N LYS A 305 -12.98 17.26 19.05
CA LYS A 305 -12.40 17.01 20.38
C LYS A 305 -10.95 17.46 20.46
N ARG A 306 -10.13 17.18 19.43
CA ARG A 306 -8.72 17.57 19.37
C ARG A 306 -8.55 19.08 19.23
N LEU A 307 -9.40 19.74 18.46
CA LEU A 307 -9.39 21.20 18.35
C LEU A 307 -9.65 21.86 19.70
N ALA A 308 -10.66 21.41 20.44
CA ALA A 308 -10.96 21.90 21.78
C ALA A 308 -9.74 21.75 22.72
N MET A 309 -9.07 20.58 22.69
CA MET A 309 -7.85 20.35 23.46
C MET A 309 -6.71 21.31 23.07
N LEU A 310 -6.51 21.57 21.78
CA LEU A 310 -5.48 22.50 21.29
C LEU A 310 -5.76 23.95 21.70
N LYS A 311 -7.04 24.33 21.84
CA LYS A 311 -7.48 25.65 22.31
C LYS A 311 -7.55 25.81 23.83
N GLY A 312 -7.33 24.73 24.58
CA GLY A 312 -7.46 24.74 26.05
C GLY A 312 -8.92 24.81 26.53
N GLU A 313 -9.88 24.44 25.69
CA GLU A 313 -11.30 24.41 26.04
C GLU A 313 -11.66 23.13 26.82
N PRO A 314 -12.65 23.18 27.73
CA PRO A 314 -13.10 22.00 28.46
C PRO A 314 -13.72 20.98 27.49
N VAL A 315 -13.22 19.76 27.53
CA VAL A 315 -13.69 18.66 26.69
C VAL A 315 -14.87 17.97 27.39
N SER A 316 -16.10 18.23 26.97
CA SER A 316 -17.26 17.49 27.49
C SER A 316 -17.24 16.02 27.03
N GLU A 317 -17.48 15.10 27.96
CA GLU A 317 -17.44 13.65 27.68
C GLU A 317 -18.59 13.17 26.78
N GLU A 318 -19.64 13.98 26.61
CA GLU A 318 -20.87 13.63 25.87
C GLU A 318 -20.64 13.36 24.38
N ASN A 319 -19.66 14.00 23.74
CA ASN A 319 -19.35 13.79 22.33
C ASN A 319 -18.67 12.43 22.01
N SER A 320 -18.44 11.59 23.04
CA SER A 320 -17.78 10.27 22.90
C SER A 320 -18.77 9.13 22.72
N ARG A 321 -20.07 9.32 23.03
CA ARG A 321 -21.05 8.24 23.17
C ARG A 321 -22.10 8.15 22.06
N GLU A 322 -22.16 9.11 21.13
CA GLU A 322 -23.08 9.02 19.98
C GLU A 322 -22.75 7.88 18.99
N GLN A 323 -21.65 7.14 19.18
CA GLN A 323 -21.40 5.89 18.44
C GLN A 323 -22.13 4.66 19.02
N LYS A 324 -22.97 4.80 20.05
CA LYS A 324 -23.71 3.67 20.64
C LYS A 324 -25.12 3.45 20.07
N THR A 325 -25.66 4.30 19.21
CA THR A 325 -27.11 4.26 18.91
C THR A 325 -27.55 4.33 17.45
N ASP A 326 -26.65 4.41 16.47
CA ASP A 326 -27.06 4.39 15.05
C ASP A 326 -26.53 3.11 14.38
N ASN A 327 -27.23 1.99 14.65
CA ASN A 327 -27.15 0.74 13.88
C ASN A 327 -28.35 0.67 12.92
#